data_AF-A0A7G9BQR2-F1
#
_entry.id   AF-A0A7G9BQR2-F1
#
_cell.length_a   1.000
_cell.length_b   1.000
_cell.length_c   1.000
_cell.angle_alpha   90.00
_cell.angle_beta   90.00
_cell.angle_gamma   90.00
#
_symmetry.space_group_name_H-M   'P 1'
#
loop_
_entity.id
_entity.type
_entity.pdbx_description
1 polymer ?
#
loop_
_entity_poly.entity_id
_entity_poly.type
_entity_poly.pdbx_seq_one_letter_code
_entity_poly.pdbx_strand_id
1 'polypeptide(L)'
;MNKTEMIEVFYKAKLNWAPGIIQQEIGHFNVFRLDPFVGTGEKPIPYCRRDYFKISLIKGNNKIDYADKVMEIKKQALLLNQQ
;
A
#
# COMPACT_ATOMS: atom_id res chain seq x y z
N MET A 1 14.84 -8.17 13.33
CA MET A 1 14.66 -7.12 12.31
C MET A 1 15.63 -7.40 11.18
N ASN A 2 15.16 -7.42 9.94
CA ASN A 2 16.06 -7.54 8.79
C ASN A 2 16.97 -6.31 8.73
N LYS A 3 18.14 -6.49 8.12
CA LYS A 3 19.10 -5.41 7.87
C LYS A 3 18.43 -4.35 7.01
N THR A 4 18.68 -3.07 7.28
CA THR A 4 18.20 -1.96 6.44
C THR A 4 18.63 -2.20 4.99
N GLU A 5 17.66 -2.23 4.08
CA GLU A 5 17.90 -2.46 2.65
C GLU A 5 17.68 -1.16 1.85
N MET A 6 18.32 -1.09 0.68
CA MET A 6 18.03 -0.03 -0.27
C MET A 6 16.65 -0.24 -0.89
N ILE A 7 15.96 0.86 -1.15
CA ILE A 7 14.62 0.85 -1.76
C ILE A 7 14.60 0.10 -3.11
N GLU A 8 15.67 0.17 -3.91
CA GLU A 8 15.83 -0.60 -5.16
C GLU A 8 15.82 -2.13 -4.92
N VAL A 9 16.47 -2.57 -3.84
CA VAL A 9 16.52 -3.98 -3.45
C VAL A 9 15.14 -4.44 -3.02
N PHE A 10 14.44 -3.62 -2.23
CA PHE A 10 13.06 -3.87 -1.82
C PHE A 10 12.12 -4.07 -3.02
N TYR A 11 12.18 -3.18 -4.02
CA TYR A 11 11.36 -3.27 -5.22
C TYR A 11 11.64 -4.55 -6.02
N LYS A 12 12.91 -4.86 -6.28
CA LYS A 12 13.29 -6.08 -7.01
C LYS A 12 12.83 -7.35 -6.28
N ALA A 13 12.95 -7.39 -4.95
CA ALA A 13 12.59 -8.55 -4.16
C ALA A 13 11.07 -8.77 -4.04
N LYS A 14 10.27 -7.70 -3.94
CA LYS A 14 8.82 -7.79 -3.68
C LYS A 14 7.96 -7.69 -4.94
N LEU A 15 8.43 -6.99 -5.97
CA LEU A 15 7.65 -6.67 -7.18
C LEU A 15 8.31 -7.20 -8.46
N ASN A 16 9.44 -7.90 -8.37
CA ASN A 16 10.25 -8.36 -9.51
C ASN A 16 10.61 -7.25 -10.52
N TRP A 17 10.51 -6.00 -10.08
CA TRP A 17 10.68 -4.81 -10.89
C TRP A 17 11.04 -3.64 -9.97
N ALA A 18 11.94 -2.79 -10.43
CA ALA A 18 12.28 -1.53 -9.78
C ALA A 18 12.28 -0.39 -10.80
N PRO A 19 11.72 0.79 -10.46
CA PRO A 19 11.85 1.97 -11.32
C PRO A 19 13.32 2.32 -11.56
N GLY A 20 13.67 2.77 -12.76
CA GLY A 20 15.05 3.20 -13.07
C GLY A 20 15.46 4.52 -12.41
N ILE A 21 14.49 5.30 -11.92
CA ILE A 21 14.68 6.66 -11.39
C ILE A 21 14.18 6.73 -9.94
N ILE A 22 14.70 5.89 -9.05
CA ILE A 22 14.27 5.91 -7.63
C ILE A 22 14.94 7.06 -6.85
N GLN A 23 16.07 7.60 -7.33
CA GLN A 23 16.90 8.55 -6.59
C GLN A 23 17.01 9.96 -7.19
N GLN A 24 16.47 10.23 -8.39
CA GLN A 24 16.72 11.52 -9.08
C GLN A 24 15.61 12.57 -8.92
N GLU A 25 14.46 12.21 -8.37
CA GLU A 25 13.27 13.06 -8.24
C GLU A 25 12.81 13.16 -6.78
N ILE A 26 11.96 14.16 -6.46
CA ILE A 26 11.49 14.48 -5.09
C ILE A 26 10.69 13.34 -4.44
N GLY A 27 10.24 12.34 -5.22
CA GLY A 27 9.75 11.09 -4.66
C GLY A 27 9.09 10.16 -5.68
N HIS A 28 9.12 8.86 -5.35
CA HIS A 28 8.40 7.82 -6.08
C HIS A 28 7.17 7.38 -5.26
N PHE A 29 6.00 7.38 -5.87
CA PHE A 29 4.76 6.91 -5.25
C PHE A 29 4.05 5.90 -6.15
N ASN A 30 3.49 4.87 -5.52
CA ASN A 30 2.72 3.86 -6.24
C ASN A 30 1.24 4.25 -6.28
N VAL A 31 0.64 4.21 -7.46
CA VAL A 31 -0.80 4.44 -7.67
C VAL A 31 -1.43 3.12 -8.10
N PHE A 32 -2.41 2.65 -7.33
CA PHE A 32 -3.13 1.41 -7.62
C PHE A 32 -4.62 1.73 -7.79
N ARG A 33 -5.26 1.12 -8.80
CA ARG A 33 -6.72 1.14 -8.92
C ARG A 33 -7.32 0.06 -8.03
N LEU A 34 -8.36 0.42 -7.29
CA LEU A 34 -9.05 -0.51 -6.39
C LEU A 34 -10.18 -1.26 -7.06
N ASP A 35 -10.66 -0.84 -8.24
CA ASP A 35 -11.78 -1.42 -8.99
C ASP A 35 -11.90 -2.96 -8.99
N PRO A 36 -10.82 -3.78 -9.12
CA PRO A 36 -10.95 -5.24 -9.05
C PRO A 36 -11.23 -5.81 -7.64
N PHE A 37 -11.19 -4.98 -6.61
CA PHE A 37 -11.40 -5.31 -5.20
C PHE A 37 -12.60 -4.57 -4.59
N VAL A 38 -13.47 -3.96 -5.41
CA VAL A 38 -14.70 -3.27 -4.98
C VAL A 38 -15.85 -3.59 -5.94
N GLY A 39 -17.07 -3.86 -5.46
CA GLY A 39 -18.25 -4.22 -6.26
C GLY A 39 -18.89 -5.58 -5.92
N THR A 40 -19.55 -6.20 -6.91
CA THR A 40 -20.13 -7.55 -6.75
C THR A 40 -19.18 -8.57 -7.38
N GLY A 41 -18.79 -9.60 -6.62
CA GLY A 41 -17.76 -10.56 -7.06
C GLY A 41 -16.31 -10.16 -6.72
N GLU A 42 -16.13 -9.29 -5.72
CA GLU A 42 -14.82 -8.85 -5.24
C GLU A 42 -13.96 -10.04 -4.78
N LYS A 43 -12.66 -10.00 -5.10
CA LYS A 43 -11.70 -10.91 -4.48
C LYS A 43 -11.29 -10.33 -3.13
N PRO A 44 -11.31 -11.11 -2.05
CA PRO A 44 -10.82 -10.63 -0.76
C PRO A 44 -9.34 -10.25 -0.91
N ILE A 45 -8.98 -9.06 -0.41
CA ILE A 45 -7.58 -8.64 -0.37
C ILE A 45 -6.84 -9.52 0.64
N PRO A 46 -5.84 -10.30 0.24
CA PRO A 46 -5.13 -11.18 1.16
C PRO A 46 -4.41 -10.34 2.21
N TYR A 47 -4.65 -10.66 3.49
CA TYR A 47 -3.93 -10.05 4.59
C TYR A 47 -2.50 -10.60 4.62
N CYS A 48 -1.52 -9.73 4.35
CA CYS A 48 -0.11 -10.06 4.47
C CYS A 48 0.55 -9.12 5.47
N ARG A 49 1.18 -9.71 6.49
CA ARG A 49 2.11 -9.01 7.35
C ARG A 49 3.29 -8.53 6.50
N ARG A 50 3.64 -7.26 6.63
CA ARG A 50 4.73 -6.63 5.90
C ARG A 50 5.88 -6.38 6.89
N ASP A 51 7.02 -5.97 6.37
CA ASP A 51 8.20 -5.62 7.14
C ASP A 51 8.65 -4.18 6.87
N TYR A 52 7.69 -3.35 6.46
CA TYR A 52 7.91 -1.96 6.07
C TYR A 52 6.75 -1.05 6.50
N PHE A 53 7.06 0.24 6.68
CA PHE A 53 6.06 1.27 6.90
C PHE A 53 5.46 1.72 5.57
N LYS A 54 4.14 1.91 5.55
CA LYS A 54 3.42 2.42 4.39
C LYS A 54 2.64 3.68 4.75
N ILE A 55 2.70 4.67 3.86
CA ILE A 55 1.81 5.83 3.85
C ILE A 55 0.92 5.70 2.61
N SER A 56 -0.40 5.71 2.79
CA SER A 56 -1.37 5.59 1.68
C SER A 56 -2.35 6.76 1.68
N LEU A 57 -2.50 7.42 0.54
CA LEU A 57 -3.58 8.37 0.30
C LEU A 57 -4.75 7.62 -0.35
N ILE A 58 -5.90 7.65 0.32
CA ILE A 58 -7.12 6.97 -0.12
C ILE A 58 -8.15 8.05 -0.45
N LYS A 59 -8.82 7.91 -1.60
CA LYS A 59 -9.85 8.84 -2.07
C LYS A 59 -11.09 8.03 -2.48
N GLY A 60 -12.27 8.49 -2.07
CA GLY A 60 -13.56 7.83 -2.27
C GLY A 60 -14.12 7.21 -1.00
N ASN A 61 -15.32 6.62 -1.12
CA ASN A 61 -16.02 5.96 -0.03
C ASN A 61 -15.48 4.54 0.15
N ASN A 62 -14.82 4.25 1.27
CA ASN A 62 -14.14 2.98 1.52
C ASN A 62 -14.32 2.54 2.97
N LYS A 63 -14.21 1.23 3.24
CA LYS A 63 -14.08 0.70 4.60
C LYS A 63 -12.68 0.13 4.79
N ILE A 64 -12.08 0.40 5.95
CA ILE A 64 -10.77 -0.14 6.34
C ILE A 64 -10.97 -1.03 7.55
N ASP A 65 -10.52 -2.28 7.41
CA ASP A 65 -10.39 -3.21 8.52
C ASP A 65 -9.01 -3.07 9.15
N TYR A 66 -8.97 -2.75 10.44
CA TYR A 66 -7.75 -2.60 11.22
C TYR A 66 -7.91 -3.26 12.59
N ALA A 67 -7.22 -4.38 12.78
CA ALA A 67 -7.32 -5.22 13.98
C ALA A 67 -8.78 -5.62 14.28
N ASP A 68 -9.33 -5.15 15.40
CA ASP A 68 -10.69 -5.38 15.87
C ASP A 68 -11.68 -4.29 15.44
N LYS A 69 -11.23 -3.34 14.60
CA LYS A 69 -12.00 -2.15 14.22
C LYS A 69 -12.24 -2.08 12.73
N VAL A 70 -13.42 -1.56 12.38
CA VAL A 70 -13.78 -1.19 11.01
C VAL A 70 -14.01 0.32 10.98
N MET A 71 -13.28 1.00 10.10
CA MET A 71 -13.39 2.45 9.92
C MET A 71 -13.96 2.78 8.54
N GLU A 72 -14.98 3.64 8.50
CA GLU A 72 -15.54 4.16 7.25
C GLU A 72 -14.84 5.47 6.84
N ILE A 73 -14.28 5.49 5.64
CA ILE A 73 -13.76 6.69 4.98
C ILE A 73 -14.84 7.20 4.03
N LYS A 74 -15.34 8.41 4.29
CA LYS A 74 -16.41 9.00 3.48
C LYS A 74 -15.95 9.72 2.21
N LYS A 75 -14.73 10.26 2.21
CA LYS A 75 -14.25 11.11 1.11
C LYS A 75 -12.77 10.93 0.81
N GLN A 76 -11.92 11.09 1.82
CA GLN A 76 -10.48 10.88 1.70
C GLN A 76 -9.86 10.56 3.06
N ALA A 77 -8.76 9.83 3.06
CA ALA A 77 -7.97 9.57 4.26
C ALA A 77 -6.48 9.42 3.93
N LEU A 78 -5.64 9.77 4.90
CA LEU A 78 -4.22 9.44 4.89
C LEU A 78 -3.99 8.34 5.94
N LEU A 79 -3.59 7.16 5.49
CA LEU A 79 -3.32 6.01 6.34
C LEU A 79 -1.82 5.85 6.53
N LEU A 80 -1.38 5.86 7.80
CA LEU A 80 -0.02 5.49 8.20
C LEU A 80 -0.10 4.15 8.90
N ASN A 81 0.55 3.13 8.36
CA ASN A 81 0.50 1.80 8.94
C ASN A 81 1.85 1.08 8.87
N GLN A 82 2.14 0.35 9.94
CA GLN A 82 3.14 -0.70 9.97
C GLN A 82 2.36 -2.01 9.90
N GLN A 83 2.41 -2.65 8.74
CA GLN A 83 1.89 -4.01 8.57
C GLN A 83 3.02 -4.99 8.75
#